data_AF-A0A840CU61-F1
#
_entry.id   AF-A0A840CU61-F1
#
_cell.length_a   1.000
_cell.length_b   1.000
_cell.length_c   1.000
_cell.angle_alpha   90.00
_cell.angle_beta   90.00
_cell.angle_gamma   90.00
#
_symmetry.space_group_name_H-M   'P 1'
#
loop_
_entity.id
_entity.type
_entity.pdbx_description
1 polymer ?
#
loop_
_entity_poly.entity_id
_entity_poly.type
_entity_poly.pdbx_seq_one_letter_code
_entity_poly.pdbx_strand_id
1 'polypeptide(L)' 'MKENIYILFVGFRKLGEFKSILEAKKFARSANLAGAFNLIGEHYRDSWYVFESEIKDNEN' A
#
# COMPACT_ATOMS: atom_id res chain seq x y z
N MET A 1 23.64 -9.57 0.78
CA MET A 1 22.67 -8.82 1.61
C MET A 1 21.28 -9.21 1.13
N LYS A 2 20.37 -9.58 2.02
CA LYS A 2 18.98 -9.87 1.63
C LYS A 2 18.36 -8.55 1.17
N GLU A 3 17.69 -8.53 0.01
CA GLU A 3 16.96 -7.34 -0.40
C GLU A 3 15.78 -7.14 0.56
N ASN A 4 15.65 -5.93 1.12
CA ASN A 4 14.50 -5.58 1.96
C ASN A 4 13.28 -5.43 1.06
N ILE A 5 12.46 -6.48 0.99
CA ILE A 5 11.20 -6.49 0.26
C ILE A 5 10.09 -6.02 1.20
N TYR A 6 9.27 -5.09 0.71
CA TYR A 6 8.07 -4.61 1.38
C TYR A 6 6.84 -5.11 0.64
N ILE A 7 5.97 -5.82 1.33
CA ILE A 7 4.73 -6.37 0.77
C ILE A 7 3.57 -5.47 1.17
N LEU A 8 2.88 -4.93 0.16
CA LEU A 8 1.70 -4.08 0.34
C LEU A 8 0.43 -4.93 0.25
N PHE A 9 -0.50 -4.69 1.16
CA PHE A 9 -1.83 -5.27 1.18
C PHE A 9 -2.90 -4.19 1.29
N VAL A 10 -4.11 -4.52 0.82
CA VAL A 10 -5.37 -3.87 1.23
C VAL A 10 -6.33 -4.93 1.74
N GLY A 11 -6.77 -4.80 3.00
CA GLY A 11 -7.37 -5.91 3.74
C GLY A 11 -6.46 -7.14 3.70
N PHE A 12 -6.97 -8.25 3.17
CA PHE A 12 -6.21 -9.49 2.97
C PHE A 12 -5.60 -9.63 1.56
N ARG A 13 -5.89 -8.70 0.64
CA ARG A 13 -5.42 -8.76 -0.75
C ARG A 13 -4.02 -8.20 -0.87
N LYS A 14 -3.07 -9.03 -1.31
CA LYS A 14 -1.72 -8.58 -1.70
C LYS A 14 -1.82 -7.70 -2.95
N LEU A 15 -1.26 -6.49 -2.87
CA LEU A 15 -1.21 -5.52 -3.97
C LEU A 15 0.12 -5.57 -4.73
N GLY A 16 1.22 -5.92 -4.05
CA GLY A 16 2.52 -6.03 -4.69
C GLY A 16 3.68 -6.19 -3.72
N GLU A 17 4.87 -6.37 -4.28
CA GLU A 17 6.15 -6.36 -3.58
C GLU A 17 6.99 -5.21 -4.11
N PHE A 18 7.63 -4.49 -3.20
CA PHE A 18 8.37 -3.27 -3.51
C PHE A 18 9.75 -3.31 -2.87
N LYS A 19 10.75 -2.75 -3.54
CA LYS A 19 12.10 -2.61 -2.98
C LYS A 19 12.22 -1.41 -2.04
N SER A 20 11.22 -0.52 -2.04
CA SER A 20 11.20 0.66 -1.19
C SER A 20 9.81 0.95 -0.61
N ILE A 21 9.79 1.47 0.62
CA ILE A 21 8.58 1.96 1.28
C ILE A 21 7.93 3.08 0.45
N LEU A 22 8.74 3.96 -0.14
CA LEU A 22 8.26 5.10 -0.93
C LEU A 22 7.50 4.64 -2.18
N GLU A 23 8.01 3.66 -2.93
CA GLU A 23 7.31 3.11 -4.10
C GLU A 23 6.01 2.43 -3.69
N ALA A 24 6.02 1.64 -2.61
CA ALA A 24 4.81 0.99 -2.11
C ALA A 24 3.72 2.01 -1.75
N LYS A 25 4.09 3.12 -1.07
CA LYS A 25 3.14 4.18 -0.71
C LYS A 25 2.65 4.98 -1.91
N LYS A 26 3.51 5.26 -2.89
CA LYS A 26 3.10 5.88 -4.16
C LYS A 26 2.09 5.00 -4.89
N PHE A 27 2.37 3.70 -4.99
CA PHE A 27 1.46 2.73 -5.59
C PHE A 27 0.12 2.68 -4.84
N ALA A 28 0.13 2.60 -3.52
CA ALA A 28 -1.09 2.58 -2.70
C ALA A 28 -1.98 3.79 -2.96
N ARG A 29 -1.37 4.98 -3.06
CA ARG A 29 -2.08 6.23 -3.37
C ARG A 29 -2.66 6.25 -4.78
N SER A 30 -1.99 5.68 -5.76
CA SER A 30 -2.49 5.58 -7.15
C SER A 30 -3.47 4.43 -7.37
N ALA A 31 -3.59 3.49 -6.44
CA ALA A 31 -4.38 2.29 -6.64
C ALA A 31 -5.91 2.55 -6.68
N ASN A 32 -6.37 3.71 -6.21
CA ASN A 32 -7.78 4.09 -6.15
C ASN A 32 -8.64 3.05 -5.39
N LEU A 33 -8.13 2.57 -4.25
CA LEU A 33 -8.78 1.55 -3.41
C LEU A 33 -9.00 2.10 -2.00
N ALA A 34 -10.21 1.92 -1.48
CA ALA A 34 -10.50 2.09 -0.07
C ALA A 34 -10.15 0.82 0.72
N GLY A 35 -9.98 0.97 2.04
CA GLY A 35 -9.78 -0.11 2.98
C GLY A 35 -8.51 0.02 3.82
N ALA A 36 -8.25 -1.01 4.62
CA ALA A 36 -7.08 -1.08 5.50
C ALA A 36 -5.83 -1.48 4.71
N PHE A 37 -4.95 -0.53 4.45
CA PHE A 37 -3.64 -0.80 3.88
C PHE A 37 -2.66 -1.27 4.95
N ASN A 38 -1.82 -2.23 4.58
CA ASN A 38 -0.73 -2.74 5.41
C ASN A 38 0.52 -2.85 4.57
N LEU A 39 1.65 -2.33 5.05
CA LEU A 39 2.95 -2.46 4.43
C LEU A 39 3.89 -3.20 5.40
N ILE A 40 4.36 -4.37 4.99
CA ILE A 40 5.12 -5.28 5.85
C ILE A 40 6.47 -5.56 5.21
N GLY A 41 7.56 -5.32 5.93
CA GLY A 41 8.92 -5.67 5.52
C GLY A 41 9.73 -6.20 6.70
N GLU A 42 11.01 -6.50 6.46
CA GLU A 42 11.93 -6.91 7.52
C GLU A 42 12.09 -5.78 8.56
N HIS A 43 11.67 -6.05 9.81
CA HIS A 43 11.63 -5.07 10.90
C HIS A 43 10.81 -3.80 10.64
N TYR A 44 9.93 -3.80 9.63
CA TYR A 44 9.06 -2.67 9.31
C TYR A 44 7.61 -3.11 9.19
N ARG A 45 6.71 -2.36 9.85
CA ARG A 45 5.27 -2.52 9.72
C ARG A 45 4.59 -1.16 9.80
N ASP A 46 3.74 -0.88 8.83
CA ASP A 46 2.92 0.33 8.78
C ASP A 46 1.51 -0.03 8.30
N SER A 47 0.51 0.64 8.84
CA SER A 47 -0.90 0.38 8.55
C SER A 47 -1.68 1.69 8.56
N TRP A 48 -2.55 1.88 7.56
CA TRP A 48 -3.43 3.04 7.48
C TRP A 48 -4.76 2.66 6.83
N TYR A 49 -5.82 3.38 7.14
CA TYR A 49 -7.13 3.18 6.52
C TYR A 49 -7.38 4.29 5.49
N VAL A 50 -7.89 3.90 4.32
CA VAL A 50 -8.40 4.85 3.32
C VAL A 50 -9.91 4.69 3.26
N PHE A 51 -10.66 5.75 3.56
CA PHE A 51 -12.11 5.77 3.48
C PHE A 51 -12.59 5.85 2.03
N GLU A 52 -13.75 5.27 1.73
CA GLU A 52 -14.36 5.37 0.39
C GLU A 52 -14.58 6.81 -0.04
N SER A 53 -14.90 7.72 0.89
CA SER A 53 -15.04 9.16 0.63
C SER A 53 -13.74 9.85 0.17
N GLU A 54 -12.58 9.23 0.44
CA GLU A 54 -11.28 9.73 0.00
C GLU A 54 -10.89 9.22 -1.40
N ILE A 55 -11.56 8.17 -1.87
CA ILE A 55 -11.47 7.69 -3.25
C ILE A 55 -12.35 8.61 -4.10
N LYS A 56 -11.80 9.74 -4.52
CA LYS A 56 -12.49 10.64 -5.45
C LYS A 56 -12.41 10.10 -6.87
N ASP A 57 -13.54 10.17 -7.56
CA ASP A 57 -13.73 9.84 -8.97
C ASP A 57 -12.63 10.49 -9.82
N ASN A 58 -11.64 9.71 -10.24
CA ASN A 58 -10.71 10.13 -11.30
C ASN A 58 -11.43 10.01 -12.67
N GLU A 59 -12.60 10.64 -12.79
CA GLU A 59 -13.24 10.93 -14.07
C GLU A 59 -13.09 12.44 -14.31
N ASN A 60 -11.99 12.81 -14.94
CA ASN A 60 -11.85 14.09 -15.64
C ASN A 60 -10.89 13.93 -16.82
#